data_AF-B6TKX4-F1
#
_entry.id   AF-B6TKX4-F1
#
_cell.length_a   1.000
_cell.length_b   1.000
_cell.length_c   1.000
_cell.angle_alpha   90.00
_cell.angle_beta   90.00
_cell.angle_gamma   90.00
#
_symmetry.space_group_name_H-M   'P 1'
#
loop_
_entity.id
_entity.type
_entity.pdbx_description
1 polymer ?
#
loop_
_entity_poly.entity_id
_entity_poly.type
_entity_poly.pdbx_seq_one_letter_code
_entity_poly.pdbx_strand_id
1 'polypeptide(L)'
;MASENKVFRFEEVAKHNVTKDCWIIIAGKVYDVTPFMDEHPGGDEVLLAVTGKDATADFEDIGHSDSARDMMEKYHIGQIDASTIPAKRTYVHPQQAPSHSDKNNDLLIKILQFLVPIMILGLAFGIRQYSKSE
;
A
#
# COMPACT_ATOMS: atom_id res chain seq x y z
N MET A 1 -16.99 2.89 23.49
CA MET A 1 -16.44 2.06 24.57
C MET A 1 -15.72 0.91 23.90
N ALA A 2 -14.40 1.05 23.70
CA ALA A 2 -13.58 -0.03 23.16
C ALA A 2 -13.60 -1.18 24.16
N SER A 3 -13.74 -2.40 23.65
CA SER A 3 -13.80 -3.61 24.45
C SER A 3 -12.39 -3.96 24.95
N GLU A 4 -11.84 -3.20 25.91
CA GLU A 4 -10.49 -3.42 26.46
C GLU A 4 -10.28 -4.84 27.02
N ASN A 5 -11.35 -5.56 27.34
CA ASN A 5 -11.32 -6.92 27.89
C ASN A 5 -11.37 -8.04 26.84
N LYS A 6 -11.45 -7.75 25.54
CA LYS A 6 -11.49 -8.80 24.53
C LYS A 6 -10.06 -9.21 24.15
N VAL A 7 -9.77 -10.50 24.28
CA VAL A 7 -8.50 -11.09 23.86
C VAL A 7 -8.74 -11.92 22.61
N PHE A 8 -7.98 -11.64 21.57
CA PHE A 8 -8.05 -12.32 20.27
C PHE A 8 -6.89 -13.30 20.12
N ARG A 9 -7.12 -14.38 19.37
CA ARG A 9 -6.04 -15.27 18.93
C ARG A 9 -5.45 -14.76 17.62
N PHE A 10 -4.17 -15.00 17.38
CA PHE A 10 -3.50 -14.59 16.15
C PHE A 10 -4.20 -15.11 14.89
N GLU A 11 -4.63 -16.38 14.90
CA GLU A 11 -5.34 -17.02 13.79
C GLU A 11 -6.69 -16.37 13.47
N GLU A 12 -7.32 -15.72 14.46
CA GLU A 12 -8.55 -14.95 14.25
C GLU A 12 -8.21 -13.63 13.56
N VAL A 13 -7.28 -12.85 14.15
CA VAL A 13 -6.87 -11.55 13.61
C VAL A 13 -6.33 -11.68 12.18
N ALA A 14 -5.56 -12.73 11.88
CA ALA A 14 -4.98 -12.97 10.57
C ALA A 14 -6.00 -13.21 9.43
N LYS A 15 -7.27 -13.46 9.75
CA LYS A 15 -8.36 -13.59 8.75
C LYS A 15 -8.80 -12.24 8.18
N HIS A 16 -8.56 -11.16 8.91
CA HIS A 16 -8.97 -9.81 8.57
C HIS A 16 -7.84 -9.11 7.81
N ASN A 17 -7.71 -9.42 6.53
CA ASN A 17 -6.56 -9.05 5.70
C ASN A 17 -6.92 -8.43 4.33
N VAL A 18 -8.11 -7.85 4.20
CA VAL A 18 -8.58 -7.22 2.94
C VAL A 18 -9.11 -5.81 3.20
N THR A 19 -9.20 -4.97 2.18
CA THR A 19 -9.56 -3.53 2.33
C THR A 19 -10.87 -3.29 3.07
N LYS A 20 -11.83 -4.21 2.96
CA LYS A 20 -13.15 -4.11 3.61
C LYS A 20 -13.24 -4.85 4.95
N ASP A 21 -12.15 -5.45 5.39
CA ASP A 21 -12.04 -6.22 6.64
C ASP A 21 -10.56 -6.37 7.00
N CYS A 22 -10.00 -5.36 7.66
CA CYS A 22 -8.55 -5.23 7.88
C CYS A 22 -8.24 -4.97 9.35
N TRP A 23 -7.60 -5.94 10.00
CA TRP A 23 -7.13 -5.79 11.37
C TRP A 23 -5.61 -5.87 11.44
N ILE A 24 -5.04 -5.05 12.32
CA ILE A 24 -3.60 -5.00 12.55
C ILE A 24 -3.27 -5.12 14.03
N ILE A 25 -2.08 -5.65 14.30
CA ILE A 25 -1.55 -5.82 15.66
C ILE A 25 -0.42 -4.82 15.85
N ILE A 26 -0.54 -3.95 16.86
CA ILE A 26 0.51 -3.00 17.25
C ILE A 26 0.62 -3.02 18.77
N ALA A 27 1.83 -3.19 19.29
CA ALA A 27 2.18 -3.22 20.70
C ALA A 27 1.27 -4.12 21.55
N GLY A 28 0.92 -5.31 21.03
CA GLY A 28 0.05 -6.26 21.74
C GLY A 28 -1.45 -5.91 21.73
N LYS A 29 -1.84 -4.84 21.03
CA LYS A 29 -3.24 -4.44 20.83
C LYS A 29 -3.68 -4.77 19.40
N VAL A 30 -4.97 -5.03 19.25
CA VAL A 30 -5.64 -5.31 17.98
C VAL A 30 -6.50 -4.12 17.58
N TYR A 31 -6.34 -3.68 16.34
CA TYR A 31 -7.04 -2.52 15.79
C TYR A 31 -7.82 -2.92 14.54
N ASP A 32 -9.08 -2.54 14.48
CA ASP A 32 -9.90 -2.61 13.27
C ASP A 32 -9.73 -1.32 12.47
N VAL A 33 -8.84 -1.35 11.48
CA VAL A 33 -8.51 -0.21 10.63
C VAL A 33 -9.32 -0.16 9.34
N THR A 34 -10.31 -1.05 9.19
CA THR A 34 -11.25 -1.05 8.05
C THR A 34 -11.82 0.34 7.72
N PRO A 35 -12.34 1.13 8.69
CA PRO A 35 -12.86 2.48 8.40
C PRO A 35 -11.76 3.52 8.08
N PHE A 36 -10.49 3.19 8.31
CA PHE A 36 -9.36 4.10 8.13
C PHE A 36 -8.59 3.88 6.82
N MET A 37 -8.92 2.82 6.06
CA MET A 37 -8.14 2.42 4.88
C MET A 37 -7.95 3.56 3.87
N ASP A 38 -9.02 4.29 3.53
CA ASP A 38 -8.98 5.40 2.57
C ASP A 38 -8.44 6.72 3.17
N GLU A 39 -8.39 6.82 4.50
CA GLU A 39 -7.94 8.01 5.22
C GLU A 39 -6.46 7.94 5.62
N HIS A 40 -5.83 6.76 5.48
CA HIS A 40 -4.44 6.56 5.85
C HIS A 40 -3.50 7.35 4.93
N PRO A 41 -2.70 8.31 5.45
CA PRO A 41 -1.82 9.14 4.62
C PRO A 41 -0.75 8.36 3.85
N GLY A 42 -0.39 7.16 4.33
CA GLY A 42 0.55 6.25 3.66
C GLY A 42 -0.09 5.35 2.59
N GLY A 43 -1.41 5.43 2.39
CA GLY A 43 -2.17 4.55 1.51
C GLY A 43 -2.65 3.26 2.20
N ASP A 44 -3.65 2.61 1.63
CA ASP A 44 -4.23 1.35 2.13
C ASP A 44 -3.30 0.15 1.91
N GLU A 45 -2.55 0.14 0.81
CA GLU A 45 -1.59 -0.92 0.45
C GLU A 45 -0.59 -1.23 1.57
N VAL A 46 -0.11 -0.21 2.29
CA VAL A 46 0.85 -0.42 3.38
C VAL A 46 0.20 -0.99 4.64
N LEU A 47 -1.10 -0.73 4.87
CA LEU A 47 -1.85 -1.37 5.95
C LEU A 47 -2.08 -2.86 5.63
N LEU A 48 -2.46 -3.17 4.39
CA LEU A 48 -2.64 -4.56 3.93
C LEU A 48 -1.35 -5.37 4.04
N ALA A 49 -0.21 -4.77 3.67
CA ALA A 49 1.10 -5.41 3.72
C ALA A 49 1.54 -5.83 5.14
N VAL A 50 0.92 -5.26 6.18
CA VAL A 50 1.25 -5.57 7.58
C VAL A 50 0.20 -6.43 8.30
N THR A 51 -0.84 -6.86 7.59
CA THR A 51 -1.82 -7.83 8.13
C THR A 51 -1.19 -9.21 8.34
N GLY A 52 -1.78 -10.01 9.22
CA GLY A 52 -1.31 -11.38 9.47
C GLY A 52 0.09 -11.46 10.11
N LYS A 53 0.55 -10.37 10.75
CA LYS A 53 1.76 -10.32 11.57
C LYS A 53 1.59 -9.29 12.69
N ASP A 54 2.55 -9.29 13.62
CA ASP A 54 2.74 -8.16 14.53
C ASP A 54 3.44 -7.03 13.76
N ALA A 55 2.70 -5.93 13.55
CA ALA A 55 3.13 -4.76 12.78
C ALA A 55 3.80 -3.69 13.66
N THR A 56 4.10 -3.98 14.93
CA THR A 56 4.72 -3.01 15.85
C THR A 56 6.02 -2.44 15.30
N ALA A 57 6.91 -3.30 14.77
CA ALA A 57 8.17 -2.85 14.20
C ALA A 57 7.95 -1.95 12.97
N ASP A 58 7.06 -2.36 12.06
CA ASP A 58 6.71 -1.58 10.88
C ASP A 58 6.14 -0.20 11.27
N PHE A 59 5.30 -0.14 12.31
CA PHE A 59 4.71 1.12 12.78
C PHE A 59 5.75 2.08 13.39
N GLU A 60 6.67 1.56 14.21
CA GLU A 60 7.72 2.35 14.86
C GLU A 60 8.81 2.80 13.88
N ASP A 61 9.18 1.96 12.90
CA ASP A 61 10.20 2.29 11.88
C ASP A 61 9.78 3.48 11.00
N ILE A 62 8.47 3.66 10.78
CA ILE A 62 7.92 4.80 10.03
C ILE A 62 7.96 6.09 10.86
N GLY A 63 7.96 6.00 12.20
CA GLY A 63 8.03 7.18 13.07
C GLY A 63 6.74 7.99 13.11
N HIS A 64 5.60 7.33 13.28
CA HIS A 64 4.29 8.00 13.45
C HIS A 64 4.32 8.99 14.62
N SER A 65 3.59 10.11 14.46
CA SER A 65 3.49 11.16 15.49
C SER A 65 2.64 10.71 16.68
N ASP A 66 2.79 11.37 17.82
CA ASP A 66 1.99 11.07 19.02
C ASP A 66 0.49 11.29 18.76
N SER A 67 0.13 12.31 17.97
CA SER A 67 -1.26 12.51 17.56
C SER A 67 -1.80 11.36 16.70
N ALA A 68 -0.96 10.70 15.90
CA ALA A 68 -1.37 9.51 15.14
C ALA A 68 -1.58 8.31 16.08
N ARG A 69 -0.73 8.15 17.10
CA ARG A 69 -0.91 7.15 18.16
C ARG A 69 -2.21 7.37 18.93
N ASP A 70 -2.52 8.61 19.30
CA ASP A 70 -3.78 8.94 19.98
C ASP A 70 -5.01 8.66 19.10
N MET A 71 -4.91 8.93 17.79
CA MET A 71 -5.98 8.65 16.85
C MET A 71 -6.24 7.15 16.71
N MET A 72 -5.18 6.33 16.78
CA MET A 72 -5.26 4.88 16.62
C MET A 72 -6.15 4.22 17.67
N GLU A 73 -6.24 4.81 18.87
CA GLU A 73 -7.04 4.29 19.98
C GLU A 73 -8.54 4.23 19.64
N LYS A 74 -9.01 5.03 18.67
CA LYS A 74 -10.40 4.95 18.15
C LYS A 74 -10.71 3.63 17.46
N TYR A 75 -9.69 2.97 16.91
CA TYR A 75 -9.80 1.72 16.15
C TYR A 75 -9.49 0.50 17.02
N HIS A 76 -9.15 0.69 18.30
CA HIS A 76 -8.81 -0.40 19.21
C HIS A 76 -10.04 -1.26 19.52
N ILE A 77 -9.90 -2.57 19.32
CA ILE A 77 -10.98 -3.56 19.54
C ILE A 77 -10.66 -4.59 20.64
N GLY A 78 -9.41 -4.66 21.09
CA GLY A 78 -8.97 -5.55 22.17
C GLY A 78 -7.47 -5.87 22.10
N GLN A 79 -7.06 -6.90 22.83
CA GLN A 79 -5.66 -7.33 22.97
C GLN A 79 -5.40 -8.64 22.22
N ILE A 80 -4.16 -8.89 21.82
CA ILE A 80 -3.75 -10.17 21.22
C ILE A 80 -3.21 -11.11 22.30
N ASP A 81 -3.55 -12.40 22.21
CA ASP A 81 -2.86 -13.44 22.97
C ASP A 81 -1.48 -13.66 22.36
N ALA A 82 -0.45 -13.05 22.96
CA ALA A 82 0.94 -13.11 22.51
C ALA A 82 1.47 -14.55 22.40
N SER A 83 0.93 -15.51 23.15
CA SER A 83 1.34 -16.92 23.06
C SER A 83 0.92 -17.59 21.75
N THR A 84 -0.06 -17.01 21.05
CA THR A 84 -0.57 -17.52 19.76
C THR A 84 0.12 -16.93 18.55
N ILE A 85 0.98 -15.91 18.74
CA ILE A 85 1.72 -15.28 17.65
C ILE A 85 2.82 -16.24 17.16
N PRO A 86 2.86 -16.59 15.87
CA PRO A 86 3.88 -17.48 15.34
C PRO A 86 5.28 -16.89 15.53
N ALA A 87 6.16 -17.62 16.22
CA ALA A 87 7.56 -17.23 16.40
C ALA A 87 8.34 -17.16 15.06
N LYS A 88 7.82 -17.80 14.01
CA LYS A 88 8.44 -17.82 12.69
C LYS A 88 7.74 -16.78 11.82
N ARG A 89 8.41 -15.64 11.58
CA ARG A 89 8.08 -14.72 10.48
C ARG A 89 8.20 -15.47 9.16
N THR A 90 7.12 -16.15 8.76
CA THR A 90 7.01 -16.63 7.39
C THR A 90 6.59 -15.40 6.61
N TYR A 91 7.57 -14.72 6.01
CA TYR A 91 7.31 -13.62 5.11
C TYR A 91 6.52 -14.19 3.93
N VAL A 92 5.20 -14.20 4.03
CA VAL A 92 4.35 -14.46 2.88
C VAL A 92 4.37 -13.14 2.13
N HIS A 93 5.25 -13.05 1.13
CA HIS A 93 5.19 -11.97 0.17
C HIS A 93 3.72 -11.86 -0.28
N PRO A 94 3.07 -10.69 -0.15
CA PRO A 94 1.71 -10.53 -0.62
C PRO A 94 1.64 -11.10 -2.03
N GLN A 95 0.66 -11.96 -2.29
CA GLN A 95 0.29 -12.28 -3.66
C GLN A 95 -0.07 -10.95 -4.29
N GLN A 96 0.90 -10.36 -4.99
CA GLN A 96 0.67 -9.31 -5.95
C GLN A 96 -0.45 -9.87 -6.83
N ALA A 97 -1.65 -9.26 -6.76
CA ALA A 97 -2.56 -9.28 -7.89
C ALA A 97 -1.71 -9.05 -9.13
N PRO A 98 -1.88 -9.86 -10.20
CA PRO A 98 -0.89 -10.00 -11.25
C PRO A 98 -0.40 -8.63 -11.67
N SER A 99 0.83 -8.30 -11.24
CA SER A 99 1.53 -7.11 -11.68
C SER A 99 1.71 -7.38 -13.16
N HIS A 100 0.83 -6.80 -13.98
CA HIS A 100 0.95 -6.84 -15.42
C HIS A 100 2.24 -6.09 -15.74
N SER A 101 3.33 -6.84 -15.81
CA SER A 101 4.66 -6.36 -16.09
C SER A 101 4.75 -5.98 -17.56
N ASP A 102 4.09 -4.88 -17.92
CA ASP A 102 4.20 -4.22 -19.22
C ASP A 102 5.13 -3.00 -19.13
N LYS A 103 6.23 -3.12 -18.40
CA LYS A 103 7.28 -2.07 -18.37
C LYS A 103 7.86 -1.82 -19.78
N ASN A 104 7.83 -2.84 -20.64
CA ASN A 104 8.31 -2.72 -22.02
C ASN A 104 7.37 -1.86 -22.88
N ASN A 105 6.06 -1.97 -22.68
CA ASN A 105 5.08 -1.20 -23.44
C ASN A 105 4.98 0.24 -22.91
N ASP A 106 5.03 0.46 -21.59
CA ASP A 106 5.01 1.82 -21.03
C ASP A 106 6.24 2.66 -21.44
N LEU A 107 7.43 2.04 -21.47
CA LEU A 107 8.64 2.72 -21.91
C LEU A 107 8.62 3.01 -23.43
N LEU A 108 8.17 2.06 -24.26
CA LEU A 108 8.03 2.27 -25.71
C LEU A 108 6.96 3.31 -26.05
N ILE A 109 5.81 3.30 -25.37
CA ILE A 109 4.74 4.28 -25.54
C ILE A 109 5.23 5.68 -25.16
N LYS A 110 5.97 5.80 -24.05
CA LYS A 110 6.59 7.08 -23.65
C LYS A 110 7.61 7.58 -24.66
N ILE A 111 8.48 6.72 -25.19
CA ILE A 111 9.46 7.11 -26.22
C ILE A 111 8.75 7.57 -27.50
N LEU A 112 7.72 6.83 -27.93
CA LEU A 112 6.95 7.15 -29.14
C LEU A 112 6.21 8.49 -29.01
N GLN A 113 5.66 8.80 -27.83
CA GLN A 113 4.94 10.03 -27.55
C GLN A 113 5.82 11.29 -27.70
N PHE A 114 7.12 11.21 -27.42
CA PHE A 114 8.06 12.31 -27.66
C PHE A 114 8.61 12.34 -29.10
N LEU A 115 8.76 11.19 -29.76
CA LEU A 115 9.29 11.12 -31.13
C LEU A 115 8.31 11.56 -32.21
N VAL A 116 7.01 11.25 -32.07
CA VAL A 116 5.99 11.57 -33.09
C VAL A 116 5.87 13.08 -33.34
N PRO A 117 5.77 13.97 -32.32
CA PRO A 117 5.74 15.41 -32.54
C PRO A 117 7.02 15.95 -33.19
N ILE A 118 8.19 15.41 -32.82
CA ILE A 118 9.49 15.82 -33.38
C ILE A 118 9.58 15.44 -34.87
N MET A 119 9.11 14.24 -35.24
CA MET A 119 9.07 13.80 -36.64
C MET A 119 8.12 14.62 -37.49
N ILE A 120 6.92 14.95 -36.97
CA ILE A 120 5.94 15.80 -37.66
C ILE A 120 6.50 17.21 -37.87
N LEU A 121 7.14 17.79 -36.85
CA LEU A 121 7.80 19.09 -36.96
C LEU A 121 8.96 19.07 -37.96
N GLY A 122 9.77 18.01 -37.97
CA GLY A 122 10.86 17.82 -38.93
C GLY A 122 10.37 17.69 -40.37
N LEU A 123 9.32 16.90 -40.61
CA LEU A 123 8.67 16.78 -41.92
C LEU A 123 8.07 18.11 -42.39
N ALA A 124 7.35 18.81 -41.53
CA ALA A 124 6.79 20.12 -41.85
C ALA A 124 7.89 21.14 -42.18
N PHE A 125 9.00 21.15 -41.44
CA PHE A 125 10.14 22.02 -41.72
C PHE A 125 10.84 21.65 -43.04
N GLY A 126 11.01 20.36 -43.32
CA GLY A 126 11.59 19.87 -44.58
C GLY A 126 10.76 20.24 -45.80
N ILE A 127 9.43 20.01 -45.75
CA ILE A 127 8.50 20.42 -46.81
C ILE A 127 8.53 21.95 -47.00
N ARG A 128 8.59 22.71 -45.90
CA ARG A 128 8.66 24.18 -45.95
C ARG A 128 9.98 24.70 -46.53
N GLN A 129 11.11 24.05 -46.26
CA GLN A 129 12.40 24.37 -46.87
C GLN A 129 12.38 24.02 -48.37
N TYR A 130 11.87 22.84 -48.73
CA TYR A 130 11.80 22.39 -50.12
C TYR A 130 10.86 23.25 -50.98
N SER A 131 9.69 23.63 -50.45
CA SER A 131 8.77 24.55 -51.12
C SER A 131 9.27 26.00 -51.21
N LYS A 132 10.36 26.35 -50.52
CA LYS A 132 10.97 27.69 -50.56
C LYS A 132 12.18 27.75 -51.50
N SER A 133 12.66 26.60 -51.97
CA SER A 133 13.75 26.48 -52.95
C SER A 133 13.28 26.42 -54.42
N GLU A 134 11.98 26.64 -54.66
CA GLU A 134 11.36 26.81 -55.99
C GLU A 134 10.80 28.23 -56.10
#